data_AF-A0A7J4HYI4-F1
#
_entry.id   AF-A0A7J4HYI4-F1
#
_cell.length_a   1.000
_cell.length_b   1.000
_cell.length_c   1.000
_cell.angle_alpha   90.00
_cell.angle_beta   90.00
_cell.angle_gamma   90.00
#
_symmetry.space_group_name_H-M   'P 1'
#
loop_
_entity.id
_entity.type
_entity.pdbx_description
1 polymer ?
#
loop_
_entity_poly.entity_id
_entity_poly.type
_entity_poly.pdbx_seq_one_letter_code
_entity_poly.pdbx_strand_id
1 'polypeptide(L)'
;MGLKNYLFGKLIFPKVFIIDQPGIIINKTIGRFGKEGVKTRVVYNFEYIAVNLYLETVKKIGKKKTDDLWYRIGKESGTRYSLFVGKRKIPSSVLPLIIQHVFNTLASVGMTFAKDVKYSNFDNSFFASGENCVVCNKTQSGFFMAGLVSGILSMILDKDIGAKPCCTNCPNGCKIIASPNIKDECKMNLDELRPSLDYSKLNFPLMNHRLSDEFKSFSDLLKFKQITVDERGCMNFKNQVLVPTEIGLTQLSFRNYSKIGLENFYKKSLIRISENLAQSFFNGSNSPLEKIKSLKIILSAFGWGLLFYKRDKNKVIFKFQNPPISKFGSLYRALILNGFINIIFNKKFKIKKDSEFEMIFEY
;
A
#
# COMPACT_ATOMS: atom_id res chain seq x y z
N MET A 1 20.78 29.25 -21.75
CA MET A 1 19.58 28.43 -22.05
C MET A 1 18.46 28.89 -21.10
N GLY A 2 17.48 29.65 -21.60
CA GLY A 2 16.64 30.53 -20.77
C GLY A 2 15.64 29.84 -19.85
N LEU A 3 15.44 30.42 -18.67
CA LEU A 3 14.45 30.04 -17.64
C LEU A 3 13.05 29.83 -18.22
N LYS A 4 12.70 30.57 -19.29
CA LYS A 4 11.44 30.45 -20.03
C LYS A 4 11.32 29.14 -20.83
N ASN A 5 12.38 28.65 -21.47
CA ASN A 5 12.41 27.32 -22.11
C ASN A 5 12.52 26.19 -21.07
N TYR A 6 13.12 26.49 -19.90
CA TYR A 6 13.09 25.64 -18.70
C TYR A 6 11.73 25.66 -17.96
N LEU A 7 10.85 26.61 -18.21
CA LEU A 7 9.51 26.66 -17.62
C LEU A 7 8.51 26.06 -18.62
N PHE A 8 8.46 26.55 -19.86
CA PHE A 8 7.46 26.12 -20.84
C PHE A 8 7.70 24.73 -21.44
N GLY A 9 8.96 24.29 -21.60
CA GLY A 9 9.28 22.88 -21.90
C GLY A 9 9.16 21.95 -20.68
N LYS A 10 8.74 22.47 -19.52
CA LYS A 10 8.70 21.75 -18.24
C LYS A 10 7.42 21.81 -17.44
N LEU A 11 6.45 22.63 -17.85
CA LEU A 11 5.22 22.91 -17.12
C LEU A 11 4.07 21.91 -17.39
N ILE A 12 4.33 20.79 -18.06
CA ILE A 12 3.37 19.68 -18.18
C ILE A 12 4.00 18.44 -17.51
N PHE A 13 3.68 18.34 -16.22
CA PHE A 13 4.11 17.45 -15.13
C PHE A 13 4.11 15.93 -15.47
N PRO A 14 4.74 15.04 -14.65
CA PRO A 14 4.74 13.61 -14.93
C PRO A 14 3.29 13.10 -14.95
N LYS A 15 2.78 12.82 -16.15
CA LYS A 15 1.60 11.98 -16.31
C LYS A 15 1.93 10.64 -15.66
N VAL A 16 1.34 10.35 -14.51
CA VAL A 16 1.26 8.97 -14.03
C VAL A 16 0.34 8.28 -15.01
N PHE A 17 0.91 7.52 -15.92
CA PHE A 17 0.12 6.64 -16.76
C PHE A 17 -0.16 5.39 -15.94
N ILE A 18 -1.43 5.22 -15.58
CA ILE A 18 -1.92 3.99 -15.01
C ILE A 18 -2.19 3.06 -16.19
N ILE A 19 -1.36 2.04 -16.35
CA ILE A 19 -1.74 0.91 -17.21
C ILE A 19 -2.59 0.01 -16.32
N ASP A 20 -3.88 0.03 -16.59
CA ASP A 20 -4.87 -0.76 -15.86
C ASP A 20 -5.44 -1.83 -16.78
N GLN A 21 -5.09 -3.06 -16.45
CA GLN A 21 -5.56 -4.26 -17.11
C GLN A 21 -5.98 -5.25 -16.03
N PRO A 22 -6.87 -6.21 -16.33
CA PRO A 22 -7.23 -7.21 -15.35
C PRO A 22 -5.97 -7.91 -14.79
N GLY A 23 -5.84 -7.93 -13.47
CA GLY A 23 -4.71 -8.51 -12.75
C GLY A 23 -3.49 -7.61 -12.61
N ILE A 24 -3.35 -6.51 -13.37
CA ILE A 24 -2.14 -5.69 -13.41
C ILE A 24 -2.46 -4.20 -13.38
N ILE A 25 -1.94 -3.50 -12.37
CA ILE A 25 -1.99 -2.04 -12.29
C ILE A 25 -0.56 -1.52 -12.20
N ILE A 26 -0.15 -0.75 -13.20
CA ILE A 26 1.21 -0.20 -13.30
C ILE A 26 1.13 1.31 -13.19
N ASN A 27 1.81 1.85 -12.19
CA ASN A 27 2.14 3.27 -12.18
C ASN A 27 3.43 3.46 -12.95
N LYS A 28 3.33 4.09 -14.12
CA LYS A 28 4.50 4.55 -14.85
C LYS A 28 4.73 6.01 -14.52
N THR A 29 5.77 6.29 -13.75
CA THR A 29 6.27 7.66 -13.59
C THR A 29 7.14 7.96 -14.81
N ILE A 30 6.63 8.77 -15.74
CA ILE A 30 7.44 9.29 -16.84
C ILE A 30 8.39 10.32 -16.25
N GLY A 31 9.63 9.88 -15.98
CA GLY A 31 10.54 10.58 -15.09
C GLY A 31 11.02 11.93 -15.63
N ARG A 32 11.07 12.91 -14.72
CA ARG A 32 12.03 14.02 -14.74
C ARG A 32 12.97 14.04 -13.52
N PHE A 33 12.53 13.50 -12.37
CA PHE A 33 13.26 13.53 -11.09
C PHE A 33 13.81 12.16 -10.64
N GLY A 34 13.69 11.12 -11.46
CA GLY A 34 14.29 9.80 -11.25
C GLY A 34 14.86 9.24 -12.55
N LYS A 35 15.30 7.98 -12.58
CA LYS A 35 15.61 7.31 -13.86
C LYS A 35 14.40 7.40 -14.78
N GLU A 36 14.58 7.69 -16.07
CA GLU A 36 13.44 7.69 -17.00
C GLU A 36 12.79 6.29 -17.01
N GLY A 37 11.45 6.25 -17.03
CA GLY A 37 10.71 5.01 -17.16
C GLY A 37 10.63 4.14 -15.90
N VAL A 38 10.78 4.70 -14.68
CA VAL A 38 10.46 3.93 -13.44
C VAL A 38 9.00 3.48 -13.51
N LYS A 39 8.82 2.17 -13.50
CA LYS A 39 7.53 1.52 -13.37
C LYS A 39 7.45 0.90 -11.99
N THR A 40 6.33 1.12 -11.30
CA THR A 40 5.99 0.41 -10.07
C THR A 40 4.67 -0.31 -10.28
N ARG A 41 4.56 -1.49 -9.67
CA ARG A 41 3.31 -2.23 -9.64
C ARG A 41 2.53 -1.84 -8.38
N VAL A 42 1.25 -1.58 -8.56
CA VAL A 42 0.32 -1.21 -7.49
C VAL A 42 -0.67 -2.33 -7.26
N VAL A 43 -1.02 -2.55 -6.01
CA VAL A 43 -2.16 -3.36 -5.59
C VAL A 43 -3.06 -2.53 -4.69
N TYR A 44 -4.36 -2.65 -4.88
CA TYR A 44 -5.33 -2.08 -3.97
C TYR A 44 -5.59 -3.06 -2.81
N ASN A 45 -5.51 -2.52 -1.60
CA ASN A 45 -5.84 -3.23 -0.37
C ASN A 45 -7.01 -2.53 0.33
N PHE A 46 -7.74 -3.29 1.14
CA PHE A 46 -8.79 -2.71 1.97
C PHE A 46 -8.18 -2.05 3.21
N GLU A 47 -8.48 -0.77 3.40
CA GLU A 47 -8.08 0.00 4.57
C GLU A 47 -8.48 -0.69 5.89
N TYR A 48 -9.65 -1.34 5.88
CA TYR A 48 -10.19 -2.13 6.98
C TYR A 48 -9.17 -3.12 7.56
N ILE A 49 -8.36 -3.76 6.72
CA ILE A 49 -7.35 -4.71 7.16
C ILE A 49 -6.30 -4.03 8.04
N ALA A 50 -5.74 -2.92 7.55
CA ALA A 50 -4.69 -2.18 8.26
C ALA A 50 -5.21 -1.60 9.58
N VAL A 51 -6.39 -0.98 9.56
CA VAL A 51 -7.02 -0.38 10.75
C VAL A 51 -7.25 -1.42 11.84
N ASN A 52 -7.89 -2.55 11.51
CA ASN A 52 -8.19 -3.56 12.52
C ASN A 52 -6.94 -4.28 13.01
N LEU A 53 -5.93 -4.49 12.15
CA LEU A 53 -4.66 -5.04 12.57
C LEU A 53 -3.97 -4.12 13.59
N TYR A 54 -3.98 -2.80 13.36
CA TYR A 54 -3.48 -1.82 14.33
C TYR A 54 -4.24 -1.95 15.66
N LEU A 55 -5.57 -1.88 15.63
CA LEU A 55 -6.42 -1.89 16.84
C LEU A 55 -6.24 -3.17 17.66
N GLU A 56 -6.11 -4.31 17.00
CA GLU A 56 -5.81 -5.58 17.68
C GLU A 56 -4.41 -5.61 18.27
N THR A 57 -3.44 -5.01 17.59
CA THR A 57 -2.07 -4.91 18.09
C THR A 57 -2.01 -4.05 19.35
N VAL A 58 -2.77 -2.94 19.39
CA VAL A 58 -2.92 -2.13 20.60
C VAL A 58 -3.44 -2.98 21.77
N LYS A 59 -4.47 -3.80 21.53
CA LYS A 59 -4.99 -4.72 22.57
C LYS A 59 -3.95 -5.76 23.00
N LYS A 60 -3.05 -6.17 22.10
CA LYS A 60 -2.07 -7.23 22.35
C LYS A 60 -0.81 -6.75 23.08
N ILE A 61 -0.25 -5.60 22.70
CA ILE A 61 1.05 -5.11 23.20
C ILE A 61 1.01 -3.69 23.79
N GLY A 62 -0.16 -3.06 23.82
CA GLY A 62 -0.33 -1.68 24.28
C GLY A 62 -0.09 -0.64 23.18
N LYS A 63 -0.65 0.56 23.37
CA LYS A 63 -0.62 1.65 22.39
C LYS A 63 0.80 2.08 22.05
N LYS A 64 1.64 2.39 23.05
CA LYS A 64 3.02 2.85 22.85
C LYS A 64 3.86 1.91 21.97
N LYS A 65 3.90 0.61 22.30
CA LYS A 65 4.64 -0.39 21.50
C LYS A 65 4.06 -0.57 20.09
N THR A 66 2.75 -0.41 19.95
CA THR A 66 2.09 -0.46 18.63
C THR A 66 2.44 0.76 17.79
N ASP A 67 2.44 1.95 18.39
CA ASP A 67 2.86 3.19 17.73
C ASP A 67 4.31 3.10 17.26
N ASP A 68 5.23 2.58 18.09
CA ASP A 68 6.63 2.36 17.72
C ASP A 68 6.77 1.37 16.53
N LEU A 69 6.01 0.27 16.55
CA LEU A 69 5.96 -0.70 15.47
C LEU A 69 5.44 -0.08 14.16
N TRP A 70 4.36 0.68 14.23
CA TRP A 70 3.73 1.29 13.06
C TRP A 70 4.53 2.48 12.51
N TYR A 71 5.24 3.22 13.37
CA TYR A 71 6.25 4.19 12.96
C TYR A 71 7.34 3.53 12.12
N ARG A 72 7.90 2.42 12.61
CA ARG A 72 8.91 1.65 11.88
C ARG A 72 8.39 1.21 10.51
N ILE A 73 7.23 0.55 10.46
CA ILE A 73 6.61 0.11 9.20
C ILE A 73 6.41 1.30 8.25
N GLY A 74 5.96 2.45 8.75
CA GLY A 74 5.83 3.69 7.98
C GLY A 74 7.17 4.16 7.40
N LYS A 75 8.22 4.23 8.24
CA LYS A 75 9.57 4.65 7.83
C LYS A 75 10.16 3.73 6.77
N GLU A 76 10.02 2.42 6.93
CA GLU A 76 10.45 1.46 5.92
C GLU A 76 9.68 1.64 4.60
N SER A 77 8.38 1.94 4.68
CA SER A 77 7.52 2.16 3.51
C SER A 77 7.92 3.42 2.73
N GLY A 78 8.12 4.54 3.43
CA GLY A 78 8.52 5.81 2.81
C GLY A 78 9.92 5.74 2.19
N THR A 79 10.83 5.05 2.88
CA THR A 79 12.17 4.77 2.37
C THR A 79 12.11 3.92 1.10
N ARG A 80 11.29 2.86 1.10
CA ARG A 80 11.14 1.97 -0.06
C ARG A 80 10.55 2.66 -1.28
N TYR A 81 9.52 3.49 -1.10
CA TYR A 81 8.99 4.32 -2.20
C TYR A 81 10.08 5.22 -2.80
N SER A 82 10.91 5.83 -1.96
CA SER A 82 11.99 6.72 -2.40
C SER A 82 13.12 5.96 -3.12
N LEU A 83 13.38 4.70 -2.74
CA LEU A 83 14.37 3.86 -3.41
C LEU A 83 14.03 3.55 -4.88
N PHE A 84 12.73 3.53 -5.25
CA PHE A 84 12.33 3.39 -6.66
C PHE A 84 12.69 4.60 -7.51
N VAL A 85 12.69 5.80 -6.92
CA VAL A 85 12.98 7.07 -7.63
C VAL A 85 14.50 7.20 -7.89
N GLY A 86 15.31 6.61 -7.02
CA GLY A 86 16.78 6.60 -7.11
C GLY A 86 17.43 7.85 -6.49
N LYS A 87 18.75 7.78 -6.27
CA LYS A 87 19.53 8.92 -5.74
C LYS A 87 19.89 9.88 -6.87
N ARG A 88 19.23 11.03 -6.95
CA ARG A 88 19.73 12.20 -7.70
C ARG A 88 19.98 13.32 -6.69
N LYS A 89 21.14 13.97 -6.75
CA LYS A 89 21.37 15.19 -5.94
C LYS A 89 20.35 16.24 -6.37
N ILE A 90 19.49 16.63 -5.45
CA ILE A 90 18.47 17.65 -5.66
C ILE A 90 19.08 19.01 -5.27
N PRO A 91 19.09 20.02 -6.15
CA PRO A 91 19.54 21.35 -5.77
C PRO A 91 18.66 21.95 -4.65
N SER A 92 19.28 22.56 -3.63
CA SER A 92 18.56 23.12 -2.48
C SER A 92 17.52 24.18 -2.85
N SER A 93 17.70 24.87 -3.99
CA SER A 93 16.76 25.88 -4.49
C SER A 93 15.43 25.30 -4.97
N VAL A 94 15.38 24.03 -5.37
CA VAL A 94 14.14 23.36 -5.84
C VAL A 94 13.60 22.34 -4.84
N LEU A 95 14.33 22.09 -3.76
CA LEU A 95 14.01 21.13 -2.74
C LEU A 95 12.64 21.37 -2.07
N PRO A 96 12.25 22.61 -1.68
CA PRO A 96 10.92 22.87 -1.14
C PRO A 96 9.80 22.51 -2.12
N LEU A 97 9.98 22.83 -3.42
CA LEU A 97 8.99 22.53 -4.46
C LEU A 97 8.83 21.02 -4.67
N ILE A 98 9.92 20.26 -4.62
CA ILE A 98 9.89 18.80 -4.75
C ILE A 98 9.19 18.18 -3.54
N ILE A 99 9.54 18.59 -2.32
CA ILE A 99 8.91 18.09 -1.10
C ILE A 99 7.41 18.41 -1.12
N GLN A 100 7.03 19.66 -1.40
CA GLN A 100 5.63 20.05 -1.50
C GLN A 100 4.88 19.23 -2.55
N HIS A 101 5.48 19.00 -3.73
CA HIS A 101 4.86 18.20 -4.78
C HIS A 101 4.69 16.72 -4.40
N VAL A 102 5.69 16.10 -3.78
CA VAL A 102 5.63 14.71 -3.31
C VAL A 102 4.44 14.52 -2.37
N PHE A 103 4.32 15.40 -1.38
CA PHE A 103 3.26 15.30 -0.38
C PHE A 103 1.88 15.73 -0.89
N ASN A 104 1.79 16.71 -1.80
CA ASN A 104 0.54 17.03 -2.51
C ASN A 104 0.06 15.86 -3.39
N THR A 105 0.99 15.12 -4.00
CA THR A 105 0.65 13.93 -4.78
C THR A 105 0.08 12.83 -3.88
N LEU A 106 0.65 12.62 -2.69
CA LEU A 106 0.09 11.70 -1.70
C LEU A 106 -1.34 12.10 -1.29
N ALA A 107 -1.60 13.40 -1.11
CA ALA A 107 -2.96 13.89 -0.85
C ALA A 107 -3.94 13.52 -1.97
N SER A 108 -3.53 13.65 -3.24
CA SER A 108 -4.38 13.33 -4.41
C SER A 108 -4.75 11.85 -4.56
N VAL A 109 -4.05 10.94 -3.88
CA VAL A 109 -4.32 9.48 -3.90
C VAL A 109 -5.02 8.99 -2.63
N GLY A 110 -5.66 9.89 -1.90
CA GLY A 110 -6.43 9.57 -0.69
C GLY A 110 -5.61 9.54 0.60
N MET A 111 -4.33 9.94 0.58
CA MET A 111 -3.55 10.18 1.80
C MET A 111 -3.64 11.66 2.21
N THR A 112 -4.83 12.11 2.58
CA THR A 112 -5.21 13.51 2.79
C THR A 112 -4.53 14.22 3.97
N PHE A 113 -3.59 13.58 4.68
CA PHE A 113 -2.84 14.19 5.80
C PHE A 113 -1.92 15.35 5.36
N ALA A 114 -1.73 15.53 4.07
CA ALA A 114 -0.82 16.50 3.47
C ALA A 114 -1.56 17.63 2.70
N LYS A 115 -2.69 18.12 3.22
CA LYS A 115 -3.44 19.24 2.62
C LYS A 115 -2.62 20.53 2.64
N ASP A 116 -1.99 20.81 3.77
CA ASP A 116 -1.05 21.92 3.95
C ASP A 116 0.35 21.34 4.19
N VAL A 117 1.30 21.71 3.35
CA VAL A 117 2.69 21.28 3.45
C VAL A 117 3.59 22.50 3.50
N LYS A 118 4.39 22.60 4.56
CA LYS A 118 5.40 23.64 4.73
C LYS A 118 6.75 22.98 4.94
N TYR A 119 7.77 23.47 4.24
CA TYR A 119 9.14 23.02 4.38
C TYR A 119 10.08 24.21 4.46
N SER A 120 11.01 24.18 5.41
CA SER A 120 12.01 25.21 5.62
C SER A 120 13.40 24.68 5.27
N ASN A 121 14.06 25.34 4.32
CA ASN A 121 15.45 25.04 3.93
C ASN A 121 16.47 25.37 5.03
N PHE A 122 16.13 26.28 5.94
CA PHE A 122 17.07 26.79 6.95
C PHE A 122 17.42 25.73 8.00
N ASP A 123 16.41 25.09 8.55
CA ASP A 123 16.50 24.09 9.62
C ASP A 123 16.14 22.67 9.14
N ASN A 124 15.82 22.49 7.86
CA ASN A 124 15.29 21.26 7.28
C ASN A 124 14.05 20.75 8.01
N SER A 125 13.22 21.66 8.54
CA SER A 125 11.98 21.30 9.19
C SER A 125 10.84 21.17 8.18
N PHE A 126 10.00 20.18 8.43
CA PHE A 126 8.82 19.88 7.66
C PHE A 126 7.61 19.87 8.57
N PHE A 127 6.53 20.48 8.10
CA PHE A 127 5.22 20.43 8.71
C PHE A 127 4.20 20.03 7.66
N ALA A 128 3.42 19.01 7.97
CA ALA A 128 2.21 18.67 7.23
C ALA A 128 1.00 18.71 8.15
N SER A 129 -0.08 19.32 7.67
CA SER A 129 -1.40 19.17 8.27
C SER A 129 -2.43 18.82 7.21
N GLY A 130 -3.43 18.06 7.61
CA GLY A 130 -4.57 17.79 6.74
C GLY A 130 -5.70 17.11 7.48
N GLU A 131 -6.88 17.26 6.93
CA GLU A 131 -8.08 16.57 7.41
C GLU A 131 -8.08 15.13 6.88
N ASN A 132 -8.75 14.22 7.59
CA ASN A 132 -9.27 12.98 7.00
C ASN A 132 -8.29 11.88 6.56
N CYS A 133 -7.12 11.74 7.18
CA CYS A 133 -6.37 10.50 6.97
C CYS A 133 -7.16 9.32 7.55
N VAL A 134 -7.80 8.52 6.69
CA VAL A 134 -8.82 7.54 7.11
C VAL A 134 -8.27 6.57 8.15
N VAL A 135 -7.02 6.12 7.96
CA VAL A 135 -6.33 5.23 8.90
C VAL A 135 -6.10 5.94 10.24
N CYS A 136 -5.57 7.17 10.24
CA CYS A 136 -5.32 7.92 11.47
C CYS A 136 -6.62 8.25 12.22
N ASN A 137 -7.70 8.57 11.50
CA ASN A 137 -9.00 8.85 12.09
C ASN A 137 -9.56 7.62 12.82
N LYS A 138 -9.47 6.44 12.20
CA LYS A 138 -10.00 5.20 12.78
C LYS A 138 -9.09 4.60 13.87
N THR A 139 -7.78 4.80 13.78
CA THR A 139 -6.79 4.28 14.74
C THR A 139 -6.46 5.25 15.87
N GLN A 140 -6.80 6.54 15.70
CA GLN A 140 -6.37 7.63 16.58
C GLN A 140 -4.84 7.63 16.78
N SER A 141 -4.09 7.36 15.71
CA SER A 141 -2.63 7.35 15.70
C SER A 141 -2.06 7.90 14.39
N GLY A 142 -1.13 8.85 14.50
CA GLY A 142 -0.39 9.42 13.37
C GLY A 142 0.99 8.79 13.16
N PHE A 143 1.37 7.76 13.92
CA PHE A 143 2.75 7.26 13.93
C PHE A 143 3.18 6.61 12.62
N PHE A 144 2.28 5.88 11.93
CA PHE A 144 2.59 5.38 10.59
C PHE A 144 2.90 6.51 9.60
N MET A 145 2.11 7.59 9.63
CA MET A 145 2.33 8.74 8.74
C MET A 145 3.58 9.51 9.12
N ALA A 146 3.89 9.65 10.41
CA ALA A 146 5.16 10.20 10.87
C ALA A 146 6.34 9.38 10.34
N GLY A 147 6.28 8.05 10.47
CA GLY A 147 7.28 7.14 9.90
C GLY A 147 7.42 7.35 8.39
N LEU A 148 6.31 7.33 7.65
CA LEU A 148 6.30 7.54 6.20
C LEU A 148 7.01 8.84 5.80
N VAL A 149 6.67 9.95 6.46
CA VAL A 149 7.30 11.26 6.26
C VAL A 149 8.80 11.21 6.56
N SER A 150 9.19 10.63 7.70
CA SER A 150 10.59 10.44 8.09
C SER A 150 11.38 9.67 7.03
N GLY A 151 10.84 8.55 6.53
CA GLY A 151 11.50 7.72 5.52
C GLY A 151 11.69 8.43 4.18
N ILE A 152 10.67 9.19 3.74
CA ILE A 152 10.75 9.99 2.50
C ILE A 152 11.77 11.11 2.64
N LEU A 153 11.68 11.92 3.69
CA LEU A 153 12.56 13.06 3.89
C LEU A 153 14.00 12.64 4.13
N SER A 154 14.22 11.55 4.87
CA SER A 154 15.58 11.04 5.09
C SER A 154 16.28 10.66 3.78
N MET A 155 15.51 10.12 2.82
CA MET A 155 16.01 9.77 1.50
C MET A 155 16.20 10.98 0.58
N ILE A 156 15.30 11.96 0.63
CA ILE A 156 15.39 13.18 -0.18
C ILE A 156 16.56 14.07 0.29
N LEU A 157 16.75 14.18 1.61
CA LEU A 157 17.75 15.06 2.23
C LEU A 157 19.10 14.38 2.45
N ASP A 158 19.19 13.06 2.27
CA ASP A 158 20.37 12.22 2.56
C ASP A 158 20.90 12.47 4.00
N LYS A 159 19.95 12.58 4.95
CA LYS A 159 20.17 12.85 6.38
C LYS A 159 19.17 12.04 7.20
N ASP A 160 19.47 11.76 8.47
CA ASP A 160 18.47 11.16 9.35
C ASP A 160 17.47 12.21 9.79
N ILE A 161 16.19 12.02 9.44
CA ILE A 161 15.10 12.94 9.74
C ILE A 161 14.09 12.20 10.61
N GLY A 162 14.05 12.54 11.90
CA GLY A 162 12.99 12.07 12.79
C GLY A 162 11.67 12.78 12.51
N ALA A 163 10.57 12.14 12.87
CA ALA A 163 9.23 12.69 12.72
C ALA A 163 8.33 12.26 13.87
N LYS A 164 7.38 13.13 14.26
CA LYS A 164 6.39 12.80 15.29
C LYS A 164 5.02 13.35 14.91
N PRO A 165 3.94 12.63 15.27
CA PRO A 165 2.60 13.19 15.19
C PRO A 165 2.37 14.20 16.32
N CYS A 166 1.70 15.32 16.01
CA CYS A 166 1.33 16.35 16.98
C CYS A 166 -0.11 16.22 17.49
N CYS A 167 -0.85 15.19 17.07
CA CYS A 167 -2.21 14.94 17.57
C CYS A 167 -2.20 13.81 18.60
N THR A 168 -2.57 14.13 19.85
CA THR A 168 -2.85 13.16 20.92
C THR A 168 -4.17 12.42 20.69
N ASN A 169 -5.13 13.10 20.05
CA ASN A 169 -6.34 12.56 19.41
C ASN A 169 -6.49 13.33 18.09
N CYS A 170 -6.74 12.65 16.97
CA CYS A 170 -6.81 13.30 15.64
C CYS A 170 -8.25 13.49 15.11
N PRO A 171 -9.22 14.10 15.85
CA PRO A 171 -10.53 14.39 15.28
C PRO A 171 -10.49 15.59 14.30
N ASN A 172 -9.54 16.51 14.47
CA ASN A 172 -9.42 17.76 13.68
C ASN A 172 -8.22 17.76 12.73
N GLY A 173 -7.85 16.57 12.23
CA GLY A 173 -6.77 16.40 11.27
C GLY A 173 -5.48 15.83 11.84
N CYS A 174 -4.69 15.23 10.94
CA CYS A 174 -3.38 14.69 11.23
C CYS A 174 -2.35 15.82 11.08
N LYS A 175 -1.50 16.03 12.10
CA LYS A 175 -0.39 16.98 12.06
C LYS A 175 0.91 16.22 12.26
N ILE A 176 1.84 16.34 11.32
CA ILE A 176 3.16 15.71 11.38
C ILE A 176 4.21 16.82 11.35
N ILE A 177 5.16 16.74 12.27
CA ILE A 177 6.42 17.50 12.18
C ILE A 177 7.59 16.55 12.01
N ALA A 178 8.53 16.95 11.16
CA ALA A 178 9.76 16.22 10.94
C ALA A 178 10.94 17.19 10.89
N SER A 179 12.06 16.82 11.50
CA SER A 179 13.28 17.61 11.50
C SER A 179 14.48 16.77 11.93
N PRO A 180 15.72 17.22 11.65
CA PRO A 180 16.93 16.56 12.17
C PRO A 180 17.03 16.55 13.70
N ASN A 181 16.33 17.48 14.37
CA ASN A 181 16.37 17.62 15.83
C ASN A 181 15.43 16.64 16.55
N ILE A 182 14.52 15.98 15.82
CA ILE A 182 13.68 14.93 16.39
C ILE A 182 14.51 13.63 16.37
N LYS A 183 14.77 13.07 17.56
CA LYS A 183 15.51 11.82 17.70
C LYS A 183 14.79 10.69 16.96
N ASP A 184 15.52 10.01 16.09
CA ASP A 184 15.03 8.83 15.39
C ASP A 184 15.79 7.58 15.88
N GLU A 185 15.06 6.66 16.49
CA GLU A 185 15.63 5.42 17.00
C GLU A 185 15.59 4.28 15.95
N CYS A 186 14.97 4.53 14.79
CA CYS A 186 14.78 3.56 13.73
C CYS A 186 15.80 3.77 12.59
N LYS A 187 17.00 3.19 12.73
CA LYS A 187 17.98 3.14 11.63
C LYS A 187 17.54 2.16 10.55
N MET A 188 17.54 2.62 9.29
CA MET A 188 17.09 1.83 8.14
C MET A 188 18.24 1.07 7.48
N ASN A 189 18.01 -0.22 7.21
CA ASN A 189 18.86 -1.00 6.30
C ASN A 189 18.35 -0.84 4.86
N LEU A 190 19.03 0.00 4.06
CA LEU A 190 18.60 0.31 2.70
C LEU A 190 18.65 -0.90 1.76
N ASP A 191 19.64 -1.78 1.91
CA ASP A 191 19.80 -2.95 1.03
C ASP A 191 18.66 -3.96 1.26
N GLU A 192 18.26 -4.12 2.52
CA GLU A 192 17.06 -4.88 2.88
C GLU A 192 15.77 -4.30 2.29
N LEU A 193 15.70 -3.00 1.99
CA LEU A 193 14.49 -2.36 1.46
C LEU A 193 14.45 -2.22 -0.05
N ARG A 194 15.61 -2.32 -0.73
CA ARG A 194 15.70 -2.20 -2.20
C ARG A 194 14.76 -3.19 -2.90
N PRO A 195 14.12 -2.82 -4.02
CA PRO A 195 13.41 -3.78 -4.86
C PRO A 195 14.35 -4.92 -5.32
N SER A 196 13.79 -6.05 -5.73
CA SER A 196 14.60 -7.13 -6.35
C SER A 196 15.31 -6.60 -7.60
N LEU A 197 16.50 -7.13 -7.90
CA LEU A 197 17.24 -6.75 -9.11
C LEU A 197 16.41 -7.00 -10.38
N ASP A 198 15.66 -8.10 -10.42
CA ASP A 198 14.79 -8.47 -11.53
C ASP A 198 13.35 -7.91 -11.43
N TYR A 199 13.11 -6.89 -10.58
CA TYR A 199 11.76 -6.37 -10.30
C TYR A 199 10.95 -6.10 -11.58
N SER A 200 11.56 -5.44 -12.57
CA SER A 200 10.88 -5.10 -13.82
C SER A 200 10.51 -6.33 -14.65
N LYS A 201 11.42 -7.31 -14.75
CA LYS A 201 11.18 -8.56 -15.49
C LYS A 201 10.06 -9.38 -14.84
N LEU A 202 10.03 -9.39 -13.50
CA LEU A 202 9.06 -10.16 -12.72
C LEU A 202 7.67 -9.53 -12.68
N ASN A 203 7.57 -8.20 -12.67
CA ASN A 203 6.31 -7.50 -12.43
C ASN A 203 5.67 -6.84 -13.65
N PHE A 204 6.36 -6.79 -14.79
CA PHE A 204 5.85 -6.22 -16.04
C PHE A 204 5.94 -7.20 -17.22
N PRO A 205 5.34 -8.41 -17.11
CA PRO A 205 5.36 -9.39 -18.20
C PRO A 205 4.60 -8.87 -19.43
N LEU A 206 5.03 -9.31 -20.62
CA LEU A 206 4.29 -9.09 -21.85
C LEU A 206 2.93 -9.79 -21.75
N MET A 207 1.86 -9.04 -21.95
CA MET A 207 0.50 -9.52 -21.79
C MET A 207 0.01 -10.24 -23.05
N ASN A 208 -0.69 -11.36 -22.85
CA ASN A 208 -1.41 -12.04 -23.91
C ASN A 208 -2.89 -11.62 -23.86
N HIS A 209 -3.34 -10.86 -24.85
CA HIS A 209 -4.65 -10.16 -24.83
C HIS A 209 -5.87 -11.09 -24.78
N ARG A 210 -5.72 -12.39 -25.06
CA ARG A 210 -6.85 -13.34 -25.14
C ARG A 210 -7.52 -13.69 -23.80
N LEU A 211 -6.90 -13.37 -22.67
CA LEU A 211 -7.40 -13.75 -21.34
C LEU A 211 -8.26 -12.64 -20.67
N SER A 212 -8.45 -11.50 -21.33
CA SER A 212 -9.10 -10.32 -20.69
C SER A 212 -10.60 -10.46 -20.48
N ASP A 213 -11.30 -11.25 -21.29
CA ASP A 213 -12.77 -11.15 -21.37
C ASP A 213 -13.50 -11.75 -20.16
N GLU A 214 -12.84 -12.66 -19.43
CA GLU A 214 -13.38 -13.26 -18.21
C GLU A 214 -13.14 -12.43 -16.94
N PHE A 215 -12.30 -11.40 -17.02
CA PHE A 215 -11.87 -10.61 -15.88
C PHE A 215 -12.24 -9.13 -16.05
N LYS A 216 -12.27 -8.40 -14.94
CA LYS A 216 -12.48 -6.95 -14.93
C LYS A 216 -11.19 -6.26 -14.50
N SER A 217 -10.89 -5.13 -15.14
CA SER A 217 -9.89 -4.17 -14.71
C SER A 217 -10.42 -3.30 -13.56
N PHE A 218 -9.56 -2.50 -12.94
CA PHE A 218 -10.01 -1.53 -11.94
C PHE A 218 -10.96 -0.49 -12.55
N SER A 219 -10.66 -0.05 -13.77
CA SER A 219 -11.41 0.92 -14.57
C SER A 219 -12.77 0.37 -14.98
N ASP A 220 -12.89 -0.94 -15.22
CA ASP A 220 -14.20 -1.55 -15.42
C ASP A 220 -15.06 -1.39 -14.17
N LEU A 221 -14.51 -1.67 -12.98
CA LEU A 221 -15.27 -1.52 -11.74
C LEU A 221 -15.66 -0.06 -11.46
N LEU A 222 -14.81 0.91 -11.83
CA LEU A 222 -15.16 2.34 -11.81
C LEU A 222 -16.27 2.67 -12.81
N LYS A 223 -16.13 2.25 -14.07
CA LYS A 223 -17.10 2.49 -15.15
C LYS A 223 -18.49 1.96 -14.79
N PHE A 224 -18.56 0.79 -14.15
CA PHE A 224 -19.80 0.19 -13.69
C PHE A 224 -20.20 0.58 -12.26
N LYS A 225 -19.61 1.66 -11.71
CA LYS A 225 -19.93 2.23 -10.39
C LYS A 225 -19.85 1.25 -9.21
N GLN A 226 -19.10 0.16 -9.36
CA GLN A 226 -18.80 -0.75 -8.25
C GLN A 226 -17.71 -0.19 -7.34
N ILE A 227 -16.82 0.63 -7.91
CA ILE A 227 -15.94 1.52 -7.18
C ILE A 227 -16.47 2.95 -7.32
N THR A 228 -16.58 3.64 -6.21
CA THR A 228 -16.95 5.06 -6.16
C THR A 228 -15.79 5.89 -5.61
N VAL A 229 -15.73 7.16 -6.00
CA VAL A 229 -14.78 8.14 -5.44
C VAL A 229 -15.61 9.15 -4.67
N ASP A 230 -15.34 9.32 -3.39
CA ASP A 230 -16.05 10.31 -2.57
C ASP A 230 -15.49 11.73 -2.76
N GLU A 231 -16.14 12.72 -2.14
CA GLU A 231 -15.74 14.14 -2.19
C GLU A 231 -14.32 14.42 -1.67
N ARG A 232 -13.75 13.48 -0.90
CA ARG A 232 -12.39 13.56 -0.36
C ARG A 232 -11.36 12.90 -1.29
N GLY A 233 -11.79 12.35 -2.43
CA GLY A 233 -10.95 11.59 -3.35
C GLY A 233 -10.67 10.16 -2.88
N CYS A 234 -11.38 9.65 -1.86
CA CYS A 234 -11.19 8.27 -1.40
C CYS A 234 -11.94 7.29 -2.30
N MET A 235 -11.24 6.26 -2.78
CA MET A 235 -11.83 5.16 -3.53
C MET A 235 -12.52 4.17 -2.60
N ASN A 236 -13.76 3.81 -2.89
CA ASN A 236 -14.59 2.93 -2.08
C ASN A 236 -15.12 1.76 -2.91
N PHE A 237 -15.05 0.55 -2.38
CA PHE A 237 -15.72 -0.64 -2.92
C PHE A 237 -16.64 -1.22 -1.86
N LYS A 238 -17.95 -1.28 -2.13
CA LYS A 238 -18.98 -1.73 -1.15
C LYS A 238 -18.79 -1.07 0.24
N ASN A 239 -18.66 0.26 0.27
CA ASN A 239 -18.42 1.06 1.48
C ASN A 239 -17.10 0.78 2.23
N GLN A 240 -16.17 0.03 1.62
CA GLN A 240 -14.84 -0.19 2.15
C GLN A 240 -13.83 0.66 1.38
N VAL A 241 -13.04 1.44 2.10
CA VAL A 241 -12.00 2.29 1.51
C VAL A 241 -10.88 1.42 0.95
N LEU A 242 -10.45 1.74 -0.27
CA LEU A 242 -9.34 1.13 -0.96
C LEU A 242 -8.09 2.00 -0.82
N VAL A 243 -6.97 1.37 -0.47
CA VAL A 243 -5.67 2.03 -0.35
C VAL A 243 -4.73 1.45 -1.40
N PRO A 244 -4.17 2.28 -2.31
CA PRO A 244 -3.14 1.83 -3.21
C PRO A 244 -1.85 1.58 -2.44
N THR A 245 -1.21 0.44 -2.71
CA THR A 245 0.03 0.03 -2.03
C THR A 245 1.01 -0.57 -3.03
N GLU A 246 2.29 -0.34 -2.82
CA GLU A 246 3.33 -1.07 -3.55
C GLU A 246 3.42 -2.52 -3.04
N ILE A 247 3.67 -3.44 -3.98
CA ILE A 247 3.56 -4.90 -3.78
C ILE A 247 4.41 -5.48 -2.64
N GLY A 248 5.46 -4.79 -2.19
CA GLY A 248 6.34 -5.23 -1.11
C GLY A 248 5.92 -4.76 0.28
N LEU A 249 5.04 -3.77 0.40
CA LEU A 249 4.77 -3.09 1.68
C LEU A 249 3.96 -3.93 2.66
N THR A 250 2.98 -4.68 2.17
CA THR A 250 2.12 -5.50 3.03
C THR A 250 2.90 -6.64 3.68
N GLN A 251 3.80 -7.27 2.95
CA GLN A 251 4.67 -8.33 3.46
C GLN A 251 5.81 -7.77 4.34
N LEU A 252 6.22 -6.52 4.11
CA LEU A 252 7.12 -5.81 5.01
C LEU A 252 6.49 -5.57 6.39
N SER A 253 5.17 -5.33 6.45
CA SER A 253 4.44 -5.30 7.72
C SER A 253 4.61 -6.62 8.48
N PHE A 254 4.35 -7.77 7.83
CA PHE A 254 4.56 -9.09 8.45
C PHE A 254 5.97 -9.26 9.03
N ARG A 255 7.01 -8.89 8.26
CA ARG A 255 8.41 -8.95 8.71
C ARG A 255 8.63 -8.17 10.00
N ASN A 256 8.05 -6.98 10.13
CA ASN A 256 8.18 -6.17 11.35
C ASN A 256 7.51 -6.81 12.57
N TYR A 257 6.35 -7.47 12.38
CA TYR A 257 5.72 -8.25 13.44
C TYR A 257 6.56 -9.48 13.83
N SER A 258 7.15 -10.18 12.87
CA SER A 258 8.05 -11.31 13.15
C SER A 258 9.29 -10.89 13.94
N LYS A 259 9.90 -9.74 13.61
CA LYS A 259 11.07 -9.20 14.34
C LYS A 259 10.81 -8.96 15.84
N ILE A 260 9.56 -8.80 16.26
CA ILE A 260 9.15 -8.60 17.65
C ILE A 260 8.42 -9.81 18.25
N GLY A 261 8.50 -10.98 17.61
CA GLY A 261 7.89 -12.22 18.12
C GLY A 261 6.37 -12.31 17.99
N LEU A 262 5.73 -11.44 17.18
CA LEU A 262 4.28 -11.41 16.99
C LEU A 262 3.80 -12.07 15.69
N GLU A 263 4.60 -12.98 15.14
CA GLU A 263 4.29 -13.67 13.89
C GLU A 263 2.93 -14.41 13.93
N ASN A 264 2.75 -15.27 14.94
CA ASN A 264 1.53 -16.05 15.09
C ASN A 264 0.30 -15.18 15.37
N PHE A 265 0.50 -14.07 16.09
CA PHE A 265 -0.54 -13.07 16.32
C PHE A 265 -0.96 -12.44 14.98
N TYR A 266 0.00 -11.94 14.19
CA TYR A 266 -0.27 -11.34 12.90
C TYR A 266 -1.02 -12.28 11.95
N LYS A 267 -0.58 -13.54 11.84
CA LYS A 267 -1.23 -14.57 11.02
C LYS A 267 -2.70 -14.78 11.42
N LYS A 268 -2.97 -14.99 12.71
CA LYS A 268 -4.32 -15.21 13.24
C LYS A 268 -5.21 -13.98 13.07
N SER A 269 -4.69 -12.80 13.38
CA SER A 269 -5.40 -11.53 13.22
C SER A 269 -5.78 -11.27 11.77
N LEU A 270 -4.85 -11.40 10.82
CA LEU A 270 -5.17 -11.17 9.41
C LEU A 270 -6.24 -12.11 8.87
N ILE A 271 -6.19 -13.40 9.21
CA ILE A 271 -7.24 -14.35 8.81
C ILE A 271 -8.59 -13.89 9.35
N ARG A 272 -8.68 -13.59 10.66
CA ARG A 272 -9.93 -13.19 11.31
C ARG A 272 -10.47 -11.86 10.78
N ILE A 273 -9.62 -10.86 10.59
CA ILE A 273 -10.04 -9.56 10.03
C ILE A 273 -10.55 -9.75 8.59
N SER A 274 -9.90 -10.64 7.83
CA SER A 274 -10.33 -10.96 6.46
C SER A 274 -11.63 -11.76 6.42
N GLU A 275 -11.89 -12.62 7.41
CA GLU A 275 -13.18 -13.27 7.61
C GLU A 275 -14.29 -12.22 7.81
N ASN A 276 -14.09 -11.25 8.71
CA ASN A 276 -15.06 -10.18 8.95
C ASN A 276 -15.33 -9.34 7.69
N LEU A 277 -14.26 -9.03 6.94
CA LEU A 277 -14.38 -8.32 5.68
C LEU A 277 -15.15 -9.13 4.63
N ALA A 278 -14.84 -10.41 4.49
CA ALA A 278 -15.51 -11.31 3.55
C ALA A 278 -17.00 -11.50 3.88
N GLN A 279 -17.37 -11.55 5.16
CA GLN A 279 -18.78 -11.53 5.58
C GLN A 279 -19.48 -10.29 5.04
N SER A 280 -18.89 -9.10 5.17
CA SER A 280 -19.48 -7.86 4.64
C SER A 280 -19.71 -7.88 3.11
N PHE A 281 -18.94 -8.68 2.36
CA PHE A 281 -19.06 -8.78 0.90
C PHE A 281 -19.97 -9.90 0.41
N PHE A 282 -20.08 -10.98 1.18
CA PHE A 282 -20.71 -12.23 0.75
C PHE A 282 -21.86 -12.67 1.66
N ASN A 283 -22.31 -11.83 2.59
CA ASN A 283 -23.56 -12.04 3.31
C ASN A 283 -24.72 -12.16 2.31
N GLY A 284 -25.49 -13.25 2.41
CA GLY A 284 -26.59 -13.59 1.48
C GLY A 284 -26.57 -15.05 1.04
N SER A 285 -27.64 -15.44 0.31
CA SER A 285 -27.93 -16.80 -0.16
C SER A 285 -27.08 -17.26 -1.36
N ASN A 286 -26.14 -16.45 -1.84
CA ASN A 286 -25.28 -16.80 -2.97
C ASN A 286 -24.52 -18.10 -2.69
N SER A 287 -24.45 -18.94 -3.73
CA SER A 287 -23.69 -20.18 -3.69
C SER A 287 -22.18 -19.91 -3.49
N PRO A 288 -21.41 -20.86 -2.93
CA PRO A 288 -19.96 -20.71 -2.82
C PRO A 288 -19.28 -20.41 -4.17
N LEU A 289 -19.80 -20.95 -5.27
CA LEU A 289 -19.24 -20.74 -6.61
C LEU A 289 -19.40 -19.28 -7.07
N GLU A 290 -20.56 -18.66 -6.83
CA GLU A 290 -20.81 -17.24 -7.16
C GLU A 290 -19.95 -16.31 -6.31
N LYS A 291 -19.76 -16.65 -5.03
CA LYS A 291 -18.85 -15.92 -4.13
C LYS A 291 -17.41 -16.02 -4.60
N ILE A 292 -16.95 -17.19 -5.06
CA ILE A 292 -15.63 -17.36 -5.69
C ILE A 292 -15.52 -16.55 -6.98
N LYS A 293 -16.54 -16.57 -7.85
CA LYS A 293 -16.55 -15.76 -9.09
C LYS A 293 -16.39 -14.27 -8.77
N SER A 294 -17.12 -13.79 -7.77
CA SER A 294 -17.00 -12.41 -7.28
C SER A 294 -15.60 -12.11 -6.73
N LEU A 295 -15.03 -13.03 -5.94
CA LEU A 295 -13.67 -12.89 -5.40
C LEU A 295 -12.61 -12.81 -6.50
N LYS A 296 -12.72 -13.65 -7.55
CA LYS A 296 -11.83 -13.62 -8.72
C LYS A 296 -11.85 -12.25 -9.38
N ILE A 297 -13.05 -11.68 -9.59
CA ILE A 297 -13.23 -10.36 -10.20
C ILE A 297 -12.58 -9.28 -9.33
N ILE A 298 -12.87 -9.27 -8.03
CA ILE A 298 -12.35 -8.27 -7.08
C ILE A 298 -10.82 -8.27 -7.06
N LEU A 299 -10.21 -9.43 -6.79
CA LEU A 299 -8.76 -9.50 -6.62
C LEU A 299 -8.00 -9.24 -7.92
N SER A 300 -8.53 -9.72 -9.05
CA SER A 300 -7.92 -9.43 -10.36
C SER A 300 -8.01 -7.95 -10.67
N ALA A 301 -9.17 -7.31 -10.49
CA ALA A 301 -9.33 -5.87 -10.69
C ALA A 301 -8.43 -5.04 -9.75
N PHE A 302 -8.09 -5.57 -8.57
CA PHE A 302 -7.25 -4.86 -7.59
C PHE A 302 -5.74 -5.09 -7.80
N GLY A 303 -5.36 -5.73 -8.90
CA GLY A 303 -3.95 -5.90 -9.30
C GLY A 303 -3.25 -7.12 -8.70
N TRP A 304 -3.98 -8.07 -8.09
CA TRP A 304 -3.40 -9.26 -7.46
C TRP A 304 -2.97 -10.36 -8.44
N GLY A 305 -3.02 -10.10 -9.76
CA GLY A 305 -2.87 -11.10 -10.82
C GLY A 305 -4.22 -11.70 -11.24
N LEU A 306 -4.24 -12.44 -12.34
CA LEU A 306 -5.43 -13.15 -12.79
C LEU A 306 -5.62 -14.39 -11.94
N LEU A 307 -6.70 -14.41 -11.17
CA LEU A 307 -7.00 -15.47 -10.23
C LEU A 307 -7.76 -16.62 -10.91
N PHE A 308 -7.18 -17.80 -10.94
CA PHE A 308 -7.83 -19.05 -11.32
C PHE A 308 -8.11 -19.89 -10.09
N TYR A 309 -9.22 -20.62 -10.10
CA TYR A 309 -9.68 -21.41 -8.98
C TYR A 309 -9.93 -22.85 -9.40
N LYS A 310 -9.49 -23.79 -8.56
CA LYS A 310 -9.83 -25.21 -8.63
C LYS A 310 -10.17 -25.70 -7.23
N ARG A 311 -11.18 -26.56 -7.13
CA ARG A 311 -11.49 -27.31 -5.90
C ARG A 311 -11.31 -28.79 -6.16
N ASP A 312 -10.71 -29.45 -5.19
CA ASP A 312 -10.47 -30.89 -5.20
C ASP A 312 -10.74 -31.44 -3.80
N LYS A 313 -11.89 -32.11 -3.61
CA LYS A 313 -12.34 -32.64 -2.31
C LYS A 313 -12.28 -31.58 -1.19
N ASN A 314 -11.32 -31.71 -0.27
CA ASN A 314 -11.07 -30.84 0.87
C ASN A 314 -10.05 -29.72 0.58
N LYS A 315 -9.54 -29.63 -0.66
CA LYS A 315 -8.56 -28.64 -1.09
C LYS A 315 -9.18 -27.56 -1.95
N VAL A 316 -8.77 -26.33 -1.69
CA VAL A 316 -9.01 -25.16 -2.55
C VAL A 316 -7.67 -24.67 -3.05
N ILE A 317 -7.54 -24.57 -4.37
CA ILE A 317 -6.32 -24.21 -5.06
C ILE A 317 -6.59 -22.93 -5.85
N PHE A 318 -5.79 -21.90 -5.59
CA PHE A 318 -5.74 -20.72 -6.42
C PHE A 318 -4.44 -20.68 -7.20
N LYS A 319 -4.55 -20.48 -8.51
CA LYS A 319 -3.41 -20.23 -9.39
C LYS A 319 -3.46 -18.78 -9.85
N PHE A 320 -2.32 -18.12 -9.87
CA PHE A 320 -2.19 -16.72 -10.27
C PHE A 320 -1.38 -16.65 -11.55
N GLN A 321 -1.95 -16.00 -12.56
CA GLN A 321 -1.16 -15.56 -13.70
C GLN A 321 -0.79 -14.10 -13.52
N ASN A 322 0.47 -13.78 -13.82
CA ASN A 322 1.07 -12.48 -13.59
C ASN A 322 0.85 -11.96 -12.15
N PRO A 323 1.09 -12.74 -11.07
CA PRO A 323 0.95 -12.24 -9.71
C PRO A 323 1.92 -11.07 -9.44
N PRO A 324 1.63 -10.17 -8.48
CA PRO A 324 2.59 -9.18 -8.02
C PRO A 324 3.72 -9.87 -7.25
N ILE A 325 4.94 -9.88 -7.78
CA ILE A 325 6.07 -10.62 -7.20
C ILE A 325 6.87 -9.70 -6.27
N SER A 326 6.90 -10.04 -4.99
CA SER A 326 7.62 -9.32 -3.94
C SER A 326 8.84 -10.13 -3.46
N LYS A 327 9.95 -9.44 -3.17
CA LYS A 327 11.12 -10.09 -2.55
C LYS A 327 10.87 -10.58 -1.12
N PHE A 328 9.81 -10.10 -0.48
CA PHE A 328 9.47 -10.44 0.90
C PHE A 328 8.55 -11.67 1.00
N GLY A 329 8.03 -12.17 -0.14
CA GLY A 329 7.12 -13.31 -0.23
C GLY A 329 5.64 -12.95 -0.37
N SER A 330 4.79 -13.98 -0.35
CA SER A 330 3.35 -13.91 -0.67
C SER A 330 2.41 -14.20 0.50
N LEU A 331 2.93 -14.43 1.70
CA LEU A 331 2.15 -14.88 2.86
C LEU A 331 0.98 -13.94 3.21
N TYR A 332 1.18 -12.62 3.15
CA TYR A 332 0.10 -11.65 3.39
C TYR A 332 -1.13 -11.96 2.51
N ARG A 333 -0.94 -12.16 1.21
CA ARG A 333 -2.04 -12.46 0.28
C ARG A 333 -2.70 -13.80 0.61
N ALA A 334 -1.90 -14.80 0.98
CA ALA A 334 -2.42 -16.11 1.38
C ALA A 334 -3.28 -16.04 2.65
N LEU A 335 -2.89 -15.22 3.64
CA LEU A 335 -3.65 -15.00 4.88
C LEU A 335 -4.99 -14.30 4.61
N ILE A 336 -5.00 -13.26 3.75
CA ILE A 336 -6.25 -12.60 3.36
C ILE A 336 -7.16 -13.58 2.64
N LEU A 337 -6.65 -14.31 1.64
CA LEU A 337 -7.42 -15.31 0.91
C LEU A 337 -7.96 -16.42 1.80
N ASN A 338 -7.18 -16.84 2.81
CA ASN A 338 -7.63 -17.83 3.78
C ASN A 338 -8.88 -17.37 4.54
N GLY A 339 -8.92 -16.11 5.00
CA GLY A 339 -10.11 -15.58 5.65
C GLY A 339 -11.33 -15.51 4.72
N PHE A 340 -11.11 -15.15 3.45
CA PHE A 340 -12.18 -15.12 2.46
C PHE A 340 -12.76 -16.51 2.19
N ILE A 341 -11.92 -17.51 1.93
CA ILE A 341 -12.41 -18.88 1.67
C ILE A 341 -13.07 -19.50 2.90
N ASN A 342 -12.62 -19.16 4.12
CA ASN A 342 -13.24 -19.67 5.32
C ASN A 342 -14.71 -19.25 5.39
N ILE A 343 -15.02 -18.01 4.99
CA ILE A 343 -16.39 -17.51 4.89
C ILE A 343 -17.16 -18.08 3.70
N ILE A 344 -16.52 -18.15 2.52
CA ILE A 344 -17.19 -18.62 1.30
C ILE A 344 -17.68 -20.07 1.44
N PHE A 345 -16.87 -20.94 2.07
CA PHE A 345 -17.19 -22.35 2.22
C PHE A 345 -17.70 -22.72 3.62
N ASN A 346 -17.72 -21.78 4.56
CA ASN A 346 -18.05 -22.00 5.97
C ASN A 346 -17.21 -23.14 6.59
N LYS A 347 -15.89 -23.10 6.39
CA LYS A 347 -14.92 -24.09 6.91
C LYS A 347 -13.63 -23.41 7.36
N LYS A 348 -12.85 -24.06 8.22
CA LYS A 348 -11.54 -23.53 8.68
C LYS A 348 -10.41 -24.19 7.91
N PHE A 349 -9.96 -23.54 6.84
CA PHE A 349 -8.86 -24.01 6.03
C PHE A 349 -7.50 -23.66 6.65
N LYS A 350 -6.53 -24.57 6.51
CA LYS A 350 -5.11 -24.32 6.77
C LYS A 350 -4.39 -24.00 5.47
N ILE A 351 -3.41 -23.09 5.53
CA ILE A 351 -2.52 -22.80 4.41
C ILE A 351 -1.51 -23.95 4.30
N LYS A 352 -1.52 -24.66 3.18
CA LYS A 352 -0.57 -25.76 2.89
C LYS A 352 0.57 -25.33 2.00
N LYS A 353 0.31 -24.36 1.12
CA LYS A 353 1.31 -23.75 0.22
C LYS A 353 0.95 -22.29 -0.02
N ASP A 354 1.92 -21.41 0.09
CA ASP A 354 1.82 -19.99 -0.23
C ASP A 354 2.96 -19.55 -1.15
N SER A 355 2.83 -19.84 -2.44
CA SER A 355 3.75 -19.34 -3.47
C SER A 355 3.11 -18.22 -4.28
N GLU A 356 3.93 -17.38 -4.92
CA GLU A 356 3.48 -16.26 -5.74
C GLU A 356 2.45 -16.69 -6.81
N PHE A 357 2.66 -17.86 -7.42
CA PHE A 357 1.85 -18.38 -8.53
C PHE A 357 0.77 -19.37 -8.10
N GLU A 358 0.87 -19.94 -6.89
CA GLU A 358 -0.06 -20.97 -6.44
C GLU A 358 -0.20 -20.95 -4.91
N MET A 359 -1.46 -20.92 -4.46
CA MET A 359 -1.83 -21.03 -3.05
C MET A 359 -2.78 -22.20 -2.85
N ILE A 360 -2.45 -23.07 -1.89
CA ILE A 360 -3.22 -24.29 -1.59
C ILE A 360 -3.71 -24.21 -0.15
N PHE A 361 -5.01 -24.43 0.00
CA PHE A 361 -5.72 -24.42 1.27
C PHE A 361 -6.42 -25.75 1.48
N GLU A 362 -6.35 -26.31 2.68
CA GLU A 362 -6.92 -27.62 3.02
C GLU A 362 -7.59 -27.60 4.40
N TYR A 363 -8.78 -28.20 4.53
CA TYR A 363 -9.51 -28.34 5.80
C TYR A 363 -9.68 -29.80 6.22
#